data_AF-A0A845CUP3-F1
#
_entry.id   AF-A0A845CUP3-F1
#
_cell.length_a   1.000
_cell.length_b   1.000
_cell.length_c   1.000
_cell.angle_alpha   90.00
_cell.angle_beta   90.00
_cell.angle_gamma   90.00
#
_symmetry.space_group_name_H-M   'P 1'
#
loop_
_entity.id
_entity.type
_entity.pdbx_description
1 polymer ?
#
loop_
_entity_poly.entity_id
_entity_poly.type
_entity_poly.pdbx_seq_one_letter_code
_entity_poly.pdbx_strand_id
1 'polypeptide(L)'
;MFVAHASFGVPVGRRRTLPVSFPRPATGRIGFESFRRRAGPLLDELRDQMNVGSRVLLGLWLFLMILVPHVVRLGDRTALLLALSLSVLLQVGLVLSLLFPALKSRATIGFGVTVIALAWFAEFVGHNTGFPFGRYTYTDAFRPQVGDVPVQIPLAWLMMLPPAWAVGTAVCSKIQGAGASLTWKTRAVSSLTAGLAFTAWDLFLDPQMVAWGIWHWESPGSYFGVPIINFAGWILVAAVVLFGLSHLIDAKALPIEALLVVYTVVWILNSVGLGLYFGLFGVSAAGFVAMGVFVALAWGHDTASPR
;
A
#
# COMPACT_ATOMS: atom_id res chain seq x y z
N MET A 1 17.09 8.43 92.29
CA MET A 1 17.67 7.19 91.75
C MET A 1 18.63 7.61 90.63
N PHE A 2 19.92 7.66 90.94
CA PHE A 2 21.03 8.07 90.07
C PHE A 2 21.56 6.85 89.32
N VAL A 3 21.83 6.95 88.01
CA VAL A 3 22.96 6.32 87.29
C VAL A 3 23.10 7.09 85.94
N ALA A 4 24.01 8.06 85.80
CA ALA A 4 25.43 7.95 85.42
C ALA A 4 25.68 7.49 83.96
N HIS A 5 26.19 8.42 83.15
CA HIS A 5 26.91 8.17 81.90
C HIS A 5 28.32 7.65 82.21
N ALA A 6 28.78 6.66 81.43
CA ALA A 6 30.19 6.35 81.28
C ALA A 6 30.50 5.99 79.81
N SER A 7 31.58 6.61 79.33
CA SER A 7 32.16 6.66 77.98
C SER A 7 32.67 5.32 77.47
N PHE A 8 33.02 5.23 76.18
CA PHE A 8 34.40 5.04 75.67
C PHE A 8 34.38 4.76 74.14
N GLY A 9 35.20 5.50 73.39
CA GLY A 9 35.14 5.61 71.93
C GLY A 9 35.88 4.52 71.15
N VAL A 10 35.65 4.48 69.84
CA VAL A 10 36.40 3.70 68.84
C VAL A 10 36.44 4.51 67.51
N PRO A 11 37.54 4.50 66.75
CA PRO A 11 38.00 5.66 65.97
C PRO A 11 37.40 5.79 64.56
N VAL A 12 37.43 7.02 64.04
CA VAL A 12 37.03 7.39 62.67
C VAL A 12 38.00 6.76 61.65
N GLY A 13 37.62 5.60 61.12
CA GLY A 13 38.28 4.97 59.98
C GLY A 13 37.95 5.66 58.66
N ARG A 14 38.98 5.93 57.85
CA ARG A 14 38.93 6.55 56.51
C ARG A 14 37.79 6.00 55.64
N ARG A 15 36.92 6.88 55.13
CA ARG A 15 35.98 6.54 54.04
C ARG A 15 36.78 6.16 52.79
N ARG A 16 36.81 4.87 52.43
CA ARG A 16 37.18 4.43 51.09
C ARG A 16 36.05 4.84 50.14
N THR A 17 36.25 5.91 49.39
CA THR A 17 35.45 6.19 48.19
C THR A 17 35.86 5.18 47.12
N LEU A 18 35.07 4.12 46.95
CA LEU A 18 35.21 3.25 45.79
C LEU A 18 34.85 4.08 44.55
N PRO A 19 35.70 4.15 43.51
CA PRO A 19 35.32 4.79 42.26
C PRO A 19 34.30 3.90 41.56
N VAL A 20 33.02 4.20 41.71
CA VAL A 20 31.97 3.62 40.87
C VAL A 20 32.03 4.34 39.54
N SER A 21 32.88 3.87 38.64
CA SER A 21 32.78 4.24 37.23
C SER A 21 31.60 3.49 36.64
N PHE A 22 30.47 4.19 36.46
CA PHE A 22 29.40 3.68 35.60
C PHE A 22 29.97 3.58 34.18
N PRO A 23 29.90 2.40 33.53
CA PRO A 23 30.16 2.34 32.09
C PRO A 23 29.20 3.32 31.43
N ARG A 24 29.72 4.33 30.73
CA ARG A 24 28.88 5.09 29.81
C ARG A 24 28.27 4.06 28.88
N PRO A 25 26.95 3.98 28.75
CA PRO A 25 26.37 3.07 27.79
C PRO A 25 26.99 3.42 26.43
N ALA A 26 27.43 2.43 25.67
CA ALA A 26 27.75 2.60 24.26
C ALA A 26 26.44 2.83 23.48
N THR A 27 25.65 3.82 23.89
CA THR A 27 24.32 4.09 23.37
C THR A 27 24.41 5.09 22.23
N GLY A 28 23.99 4.65 21.05
CA GLY A 28 23.46 5.53 20.00
C GLY A 28 24.18 5.44 18.65
N ARG A 29 25.51 5.34 18.61
CA ARG A 29 26.24 5.46 17.32
C ARG A 29 26.16 4.19 16.46
N ILE A 30 26.31 3.01 17.04
CA ILE A 30 26.37 1.75 16.28
C ILE A 30 25.01 1.40 15.64
N GLY A 31 23.91 1.60 16.39
CA GLY A 31 22.56 1.36 15.89
C GLY A 31 22.13 2.37 14.81
N PHE A 32 22.42 3.66 15.01
CA PHE A 32 22.08 4.69 14.04
C PHE A 32 22.90 4.59 12.75
N GLU A 33 24.20 4.28 12.83
CA GLU A 33 25.02 4.05 11.64
C GLU A 33 24.61 2.76 10.90
N SER A 34 24.28 1.68 11.63
CA SER A 34 23.77 0.45 11.02
C SER A 34 22.44 0.66 10.32
N PHE A 35 21.52 1.40 10.95
CA PHE A 35 20.24 1.78 10.33
C PHE A 35 20.48 2.66 9.11
N ARG A 36 21.31 3.70 9.22
CA ARG A 36 21.63 4.61 8.10
C ARG A 36 22.30 3.89 6.94
N ARG A 37 23.15 2.89 7.19
CA ARG A 37 23.76 2.07 6.12
C ARG A 37 22.73 1.18 5.39
N ARG A 38 21.69 0.72 6.09
CA ARG A 38 20.62 -0.12 5.50
C ARG A 38 19.54 0.72 4.81
N ALA A 39 19.11 1.79 5.45
CA ALA A 39 18.01 2.64 4.99
C ALA A 39 18.48 3.77 4.06
N GLY A 40 19.74 4.21 4.15
CA GLY A 40 20.30 5.32 3.37
C GLY A 40 20.01 5.22 1.87
N PRO A 41 20.37 4.10 1.20
CA PRO A 41 20.11 3.95 -0.23
C PRO A 41 18.63 4.10 -0.61
N LEU A 42 17.73 3.52 0.18
CA LEU A 42 16.28 3.65 -0.05
C LEU A 42 15.82 5.10 0.17
N LEU A 43 16.31 5.76 1.22
CA LEU A 43 15.97 7.15 1.50
C LEU A 43 16.47 8.09 0.41
N ASP A 44 17.63 7.82 -0.18
CA ASP A 44 18.17 8.56 -1.31
C ASP A 44 17.31 8.33 -2.57
N GLU A 45 16.95 7.08 -2.87
CA GLU A 45 16.06 6.76 -4.00
C GLU A 45 14.67 7.40 -3.84
N LEU A 46 14.06 7.33 -2.65
CA LEU A 46 12.80 8.00 -2.36
C LEU A 46 12.92 9.51 -2.46
N ARG A 47 14.07 10.08 -2.08
CA ARG A 47 14.32 11.52 -2.20
C ARG A 47 14.35 11.94 -3.66
N ASP A 48 14.92 11.10 -4.52
CA ASP A 48 15.06 11.37 -5.95
C ASP A 48 13.73 11.15 -6.70
N GLN A 49 12.97 10.11 -6.34
CA GLN A 49 11.69 9.78 -6.97
C GLN A 49 10.54 10.69 -6.50
N MET A 50 10.57 11.17 -5.25
CA MET A 50 9.49 11.97 -4.69
C MET A 50 9.85 13.46 -4.65
N ASN A 51 9.20 14.24 -5.52
CA ASN A 51 9.20 15.70 -5.41
C ASN A 51 8.46 16.17 -4.13
N VAL A 52 8.60 17.46 -3.79
CA VAL A 52 7.96 18.05 -2.60
C VAL A 52 6.45 17.84 -2.61
N GLY A 53 5.79 18.02 -3.77
CA GLY A 53 4.34 17.82 -3.91
C GLY A 53 3.91 16.40 -3.58
N SER A 54 4.64 15.39 -4.05
CA SER A 54 4.38 13.98 -3.77
C SER A 54 4.53 13.66 -2.29
N ARG A 55 5.52 14.26 -1.59
CA ARG A 55 5.69 14.08 -0.15
C ARG A 55 4.55 14.71 0.65
N VAL A 56 4.09 15.90 0.24
CA VAL A 56 2.93 16.56 0.85
C VAL A 56 1.67 15.71 0.62
N LEU A 57 1.43 15.24 -0.60
CA LEU A 57 0.29 14.37 -0.92
C LEU A 57 0.32 13.06 -0.13
N LEU A 58 1.49 12.42 -0.02
CA LEU A 58 1.68 11.23 0.82
C LEU A 58 1.34 11.53 2.28
N GLY A 59 1.84 12.64 2.82
CA GLY A 59 1.54 13.05 4.21
C GLY A 59 0.06 13.32 4.45
N LEU A 60 -0.60 14.06 3.55
CA LEU A 60 -2.03 14.35 3.63
C LEU A 60 -2.89 13.09 3.51
N TRP A 61 -2.53 12.21 2.56
CA TRP A 61 -3.22 10.95 2.36
C TRP A 61 -3.07 10.01 3.56
N LEU A 62 -1.86 9.87 4.12
CA LEU A 62 -1.60 9.10 5.34
C LEU A 62 -2.39 9.65 6.53
N PHE A 63 -2.35 10.97 6.72
CA PHE A 63 -3.09 11.63 7.79
C PHE A 63 -4.59 11.34 7.68
N LEU A 64 -5.16 11.48 6.47
CA LEU A 64 -6.56 11.16 6.23
C LEU A 64 -6.88 9.68 6.50
N MET A 65 -6.06 8.76 6.00
CA MET A 65 -6.30 7.32 6.20
C MET A 65 -6.23 6.90 7.67
N ILE A 66 -5.34 7.51 8.46
CA ILE A 66 -5.29 7.31 9.91
C ILE A 66 -6.55 7.91 10.58
N LEU A 67 -7.07 9.00 10.04
CA LEU A 67 -8.26 9.66 10.57
C LEU A 67 -9.57 8.93 10.20
N VAL A 68 -9.64 8.23 9.07
CA VAL A 68 -10.87 7.56 8.58
C VAL A 68 -11.57 6.71 9.64
N PRO A 69 -10.90 5.80 10.39
CA PRO A 69 -11.56 5.03 11.44
C PRO A 69 -12.18 5.90 12.54
N HIS A 70 -11.61 7.08 12.81
CA HIS A 70 -12.16 8.04 13.76
C HIS A 70 -13.33 8.83 13.18
N VAL A 71 -13.26 9.21 11.89
CA VAL A 71 -14.39 9.80 11.16
C VAL A 71 -15.59 8.87 11.18
N VAL A 72 -15.40 7.56 11.00
CA VAL A 72 -16.49 6.58 11.03
C VAL A 72 -17.13 6.45 12.41
N ARG A 73 -16.34 6.57 13.49
CA ARG A 73 -16.87 6.49 14.86
C ARG A 73 -17.66 7.73 15.27
N LEU A 74 -17.30 8.89 14.75
CA LEU A 74 -17.82 10.19 15.20
C LEU A 74 -18.81 10.81 14.20
N GLY A 75 -18.70 10.46 12.92
CA GLY A 75 -19.47 11.00 11.82
C GLY A 75 -20.57 10.07 11.35
N ASP A 76 -21.34 10.55 10.38
CA ASP A 76 -22.40 9.80 9.73
C ASP A 76 -21.88 9.05 8.48
N ARG A 77 -22.78 8.35 7.78
CA ARG A 77 -22.45 7.63 6.54
C ARG A 77 -21.89 8.58 5.47
N THR A 78 -22.35 9.83 5.43
CA THR A 78 -21.88 10.84 4.47
C THR A 78 -20.41 11.17 4.70
N ALA A 79 -20.02 11.39 5.96
CA ALA A 79 -18.64 11.68 6.32
C ALA A 79 -17.69 10.53 5.97
N LEU A 80 -18.12 9.28 6.17
CA LEU A 80 -17.38 8.10 5.71
C LEU A 80 -17.16 8.14 4.20
N LEU A 81 -18.23 8.29 3.41
CA LEU A 81 -18.15 8.27 1.95
C LEU A 81 -17.26 9.39 1.41
N LEU A 82 -17.39 10.60 1.95
CA LEU A 82 -16.53 11.73 1.60
C LEU A 82 -15.06 11.48 1.93
N ALA A 83 -14.77 10.89 3.09
CA ALA A 83 -13.40 10.57 3.48
C ALA A 83 -12.79 9.49 2.58
N LEU A 84 -13.58 8.50 2.15
CA LEU A 84 -13.15 7.50 1.16
C LEU A 84 -12.89 8.15 -0.21
N SER A 85 -13.81 8.98 -0.71
CA SER A 85 -13.64 9.68 -1.98
C SER A 85 -12.41 10.59 -1.97
N LEU A 86 -12.21 11.36 -0.88
CA LEU A 86 -11.05 12.22 -0.74
C LEU A 86 -9.75 11.41 -0.65
N SER A 87 -9.76 10.26 0.02
CA SER A 87 -8.60 9.37 0.04
C SER A 87 -8.21 8.88 -1.35
N VAL A 88 -9.20 8.42 -2.14
CA VAL A 88 -8.97 8.00 -3.53
C VAL A 88 -8.37 9.16 -4.33
N LEU A 89 -8.93 10.37 -4.23
CA LEU A 89 -8.43 11.53 -4.96
C LEU A 89 -7.00 11.92 -4.55
N LEU A 90 -6.69 11.89 -3.25
CA LEU A 90 -5.34 12.16 -2.76
C LEU A 90 -4.34 11.11 -3.23
N GLN A 91 -4.71 9.83 -3.24
CA GLN A 91 -3.85 8.76 -3.73
C GLN A 91 -3.67 8.81 -5.26
N VAL A 92 -4.74 9.12 -6.03
CA VAL A 92 -4.63 9.40 -7.47
C VAL A 92 -3.67 10.56 -7.70
N GLY A 93 -3.83 11.66 -6.96
CA GLY A 93 -2.94 12.83 -7.04
C GLY A 93 -1.48 12.46 -6.75
N LEU A 94 -1.25 11.67 -5.69
CA LEU A 94 0.07 11.17 -5.32
C LEU A 94 0.68 10.32 -6.44
N VAL A 95 -0.05 9.34 -6.95
CA VAL A 95 0.45 8.44 -7.98
C VAL A 95 0.75 9.21 -9.28
N LEU A 96 -0.14 10.12 -9.69
CA LEU A 96 0.13 10.99 -10.83
C LEU A 96 1.36 11.88 -10.59
N SER A 97 1.52 12.46 -9.39
CA SER A 97 2.67 13.30 -9.07
C SER A 97 4.00 12.56 -9.08
N LEU A 98 3.99 11.24 -8.84
CA LEU A 98 5.13 10.34 -9.01
C LEU A 98 5.38 10.01 -10.49
N LEU A 99 4.33 9.79 -11.28
CA LEU A 99 4.45 9.43 -12.70
C LEU A 99 4.88 10.60 -13.59
N PHE A 100 4.46 11.83 -13.29
CA PHE A 100 4.75 13.00 -14.14
C PHE A 100 6.26 13.23 -14.38
N PRO A 101 7.14 13.24 -13.36
CA PRO A 101 8.58 13.35 -13.55
C PRO A 101 9.19 12.15 -14.29
N ALA A 102 8.64 10.95 -14.05
CA ALA A 102 9.13 9.68 -14.57
C ALA A 102 8.81 9.46 -16.07
N LEU A 103 7.56 9.71 -16.48
CA LEU A 103 7.04 9.33 -17.81
C LEU A 103 6.86 10.53 -18.76
N LYS A 104 7.06 11.76 -18.28
CA LYS A 104 6.69 13.02 -18.96
C LYS A 104 5.16 13.20 -19.07
N SER A 105 4.72 14.44 -19.32
CA SER A 105 3.30 14.81 -19.24
C SER A 105 2.40 14.04 -20.20
N ARG A 106 2.79 13.89 -21.48
CA ARG A 106 1.96 13.20 -22.48
C ARG A 106 1.71 11.73 -22.14
N ALA A 107 2.73 11.02 -21.66
CA ALA A 107 2.60 9.61 -21.36
C ALA A 107 1.86 9.40 -20.03
N THR A 108 2.04 10.30 -19.06
CA THR A 108 1.30 10.27 -17.79
C THR A 108 -0.19 10.50 -18.01
N ILE A 109 -0.55 11.52 -18.82
CA ILE A 109 -1.95 11.79 -19.18
C ILE A 109 -2.53 10.62 -19.98
N GLY A 110 -1.80 10.13 -20.99
CA GLY A 110 -2.21 8.96 -21.77
C GLY A 110 -2.46 7.75 -20.89
N PHE A 111 -1.53 7.43 -19.98
CA PHE A 111 -1.67 6.36 -19.01
C PHE A 111 -2.94 6.53 -18.16
N GLY A 112 -3.13 7.70 -17.55
CA GLY A 112 -4.29 7.97 -16.69
C GLY A 112 -5.61 7.84 -17.43
N VAL A 113 -5.72 8.43 -18.62
CA VAL A 113 -6.91 8.35 -19.47
C VAL A 113 -7.18 6.90 -19.90
N THR A 114 -6.15 6.16 -20.33
CA THR A 114 -6.30 4.76 -20.73
C THR A 114 -6.78 3.90 -19.57
N VAL A 115 -6.19 4.05 -18.38
CA VAL A 115 -6.62 3.29 -17.20
C VAL A 115 -8.07 3.61 -16.83
N ILE A 116 -8.43 4.89 -16.76
CA ILE A 116 -9.81 5.29 -16.42
C ILE A 116 -10.80 4.75 -17.46
N ALA A 117 -10.50 4.88 -18.76
CA ALA A 117 -11.40 4.45 -19.83
C ALA A 117 -11.57 2.92 -19.84
N LEU A 118 -10.48 2.16 -19.72
CA LEU A 118 -10.53 0.70 -19.75
C LEU A 118 -11.13 0.12 -18.46
N ALA A 119 -10.85 0.71 -17.29
CA ALA A 119 -11.48 0.33 -16.04
C ALA A 119 -12.99 0.58 -16.10
N TRP A 120 -13.41 1.80 -16.51
CA TRP A 120 -14.83 2.10 -16.67
C TRP A 120 -15.51 1.15 -17.67
N PHE A 121 -14.87 0.86 -18.80
CA PHE A 121 -15.41 -0.05 -19.79
C PHE A 121 -15.57 -1.47 -19.24
N ALA A 122 -14.57 -1.99 -18.52
CA ALA A 122 -14.63 -3.31 -17.90
C ALA A 122 -15.75 -3.38 -16.84
N GLU A 123 -15.88 -2.35 -16.01
CA GLU A 123 -16.94 -2.23 -15.00
C GLU A 123 -18.33 -2.12 -15.65
N PHE A 124 -18.46 -1.34 -16.73
CA PHE A 124 -19.71 -1.19 -17.46
C PHE A 124 -20.15 -2.51 -18.08
N VAL A 125 -19.24 -3.24 -18.72
CA VAL A 125 -19.51 -4.58 -19.28
C VAL A 125 -19.81 -5.57 -18.14
N GLY A 126 -19.04 -5.53 -17.05
CA GLY A 126 -19.23 -6.36 -15.86
C GLY A 126 -20.61 -6.21 -15.25
N HIS A 127 -21.01 -4.96 -14.99
CA HIS A 127 -22.32 -4.62 -14.44
C HIS A 127 -23.48 -5.09 -15.35
N ASN A 128 -23.38 -4.87 -16.67
CA ASN A 128 -24.46 -5.21 -17.60
C ASN A 128 -24.54 -6.69 -17.98
N THR A 129 -23.41 -7.40 -18.02
CA THR A 129 -23.35 -8.78 -18.55
C THR A 129 -23.09 -9.82 -17.46
N GLY A 130 -22.50 -9.42 -16.33
CA GLY A 130 -21.98 -10.31 -15.30
C GLY A 130 -20.57 -10.82 -15.56
N PHE A 131 -19.96 -10.52 -16.71
CA PHE A 131 -18.57 -10.87 -17.01
C PHE A 131 -17.71 -9.58 -17.09
N PRO A 132 -16.54 -9.51 -16.42
CA PRO A 132 -15.81 -10.62 -15.82
C PRO A 132 -16.00 -10.77 -14.29
N PHE A 133 -16.77 -9.90 -13.64
CA PHE A 133 -16.79 -9.79 -12.17
C PHE A 133 -17.88 -10.60 -11.44
N GLY A 134 -18.76 -11.26 -12.18
CA GLY A 134 -20.07 -11.70 -11.68
C GLY A 134 -21.12 -10.59 -11.81
N ARG A 135 -22.39 -10.90 -11.56
CA ARG A 135 -23.47 -9.89 -11.56
C ARG A 135 -23.55 -9.21 -10.21
N TYR A 136 -23.48 -7.89 -10.20
CA TYR A 136 -23.52 -7.05 -9.01
C TYR A 136 -24.15 -5.69 -9.32
N THR A 137 -24.64 -5.03 -8.28
CA THR A 137 -25.32 -3.74 -8.38
C THR A 137 -24.68 -2.74 -7.43
N TYR A 138 -24.25 -1.61 -8.00
CA TYR A 138 -23.82 -0.45 -7.23
C TYR A 138 -25.01 0.23 -6.56
N THR A 139 -24.82 0.68 -5.32
CA THR A 139 -25.81 1.53 -4.64
C THR A 139 -25.57 3.01 -4.96
N ASP A 140 -26.44 3.87 -4.44
CA ASP A 140 -26.32 5.33 -4.55
C ASP A 140 -25.21 5.95 -3.68
N ALA A 141 -24.42 5.13 -2.97
CA ALA A 141 -23.39 5.60 -2.05
C ALA A 141 -22.31 6.46 -2.74
N PHE A 142 -21.91 6.10 -3.97
CA PHE A 142 -20.94 6.87 -4.75
C PHE A 142 -21.60 7.47 -5.98
N ARG A 143 -21.71 8.81 -5.98
CA ARG A 143 -22.21 9.62 -7.09
C ARG A 143 -21.14 10.66 -7.46
N PRO A 144 -21.06 11.08 -8.75
CA PRO A 144 -21.91 10.67 -9.88
C PRO A 144 -21.57 9.26 -10.41
N GLN A 145 -22.52 8.69 -11.15
CA GLN A 145 -22.37 7.44 -11.89
C GLN A 145 -22.53 7.71 -13.39
N VAL A 146 -21.78 6.97 -14.21
CA VAL A 146 -21.85 7.01 -15.68
C VAL A 146 -22.12 5.59 -16.16
N GLY A 147 -23.29 5.35 -16.76
CA GLY A 147 -23.72 4.00 -17.12
C GLY A 147 -23.83 3.06 -15.91
N ASP A 148 -24.38 3.57 -14.80
CA ASP A 148 -24.54 2.87 -13.50
C ASP A 148 -23.23 2.44 -12.80
N VAL A 149 -22.08 2.89 -13.32
CA VAL A 149 -20.77 2.72 -12.70
C VAL A 149 -20.35 4.02 -12.01
N PRO A 150 -20.04 4.02 -10.70
CA PRO A 150 -19.55 5.21 -10.02
C PRO A 150 -18.21 5.68 -10.59
N VAL A 151 -18.06 6.98 -10.82
CA VAL A 151 -16.81 7.59 -11.34
C VAL A 151 -15.62 7.33 -10.40
N GLN A 152 -15.90 7.10 -9.12
CA GLN A 152 -14.90 6.74 -8.13
C GLN A 152 -14.21 5.39 -8.42
N ILE A 153 -14.89 4.44 -9.08
CA ILE A 153 -14.32 3.11 -9.33
C ILE A 153 -13.14 3.19 -10.30
N PRO A 154 -13.26 3.75 -11.52
CA PRO A 154 -12.09 3.94 -12.39
C PRO A 154 -10.92 4.73 -11.76
N LEU A 155 -11.22 5.65 -10.83
CA LEU A 155 -10.19 6.37 -10.07
C LEU A 155 -9.49 5.46 -9.05
N ALA A 156 -10.22 4.55 -8.40
CA ALA A 156 -9.67 3.52 -7.54
C ALA A 156 -8.77 2.54 -8.32
N TRP A 157 -9.11 2.24 -9.57
CA TRP A 157 -8.21 1.51 -10.47
C TRP A 157 -6.93 2.30 -10.72
N LEU A 158 -7.03 3.60 -11.07
CA LEU A 158 -5.87 4.46 -11.34
C LEU A 158 -4.94 4.65 -10.12
N MET A 159 -5.48 4.74 -8.90
CA MET A 159 -4.66 4.93 -7.70
C MET A 159 -3.82 3.70 -7.32
N MET A 160 -4.22 2.50 -7.78
CA MET A 160 -3.64 1.24 -7.31
C MET A 160 -2.97 0.41 -8.42
N LEU A 161 -3.33 0.61 -9.69
CA LEU A 161 -2.66 -0.04 -10.83
C LEU A 161 -1.17 0.31 -10.91
N PRO A 162 -0.71 1.57 -10.77
CA PRO A 162 0.72 1.89 -10.84
C PRO A 162 1.54 1.29 -9.69
N PRO A 163 1.11 1.36 -8.41
CA PRO A 163 1.74 0.60 -7.33
C PRO A 163 1.84 -0.91 -7.61
N ALA A 164 0.77 -1.54 -8.11
CA ALA A 164 0.78 -2.95 -8.47
C ALA A 164 1.71 -3.26 -9.67
N TRP A 165 1.81 -2.33 -10.62
CA TRP A 165 2.74 -2.44 -11.75
C TRP A 165 4.21 -2.36 -11.30
N ALA A 166 4.50 -1.49 -10.33
CA ALA A 166 5.83 -1.43 -9.71
C ALA A 166 6.17 -2.76 -9.00
N VAL A 167 5.21 -3.38 -8.29
CA VAL A 167 5.37 -4.73 -7.71
C VAL A 167 5.71 -5.76 -8.79
N GLY A 168 4.90 -5.87 -9.85
CA GLY A 168 5.15 -6.85 -10.92
C GLY A 168 6.52 -6.65 -11.58
N THR A 169 6.91 -5.38 -11.79
CA THR A 169 8.21 -5.01 -12.36
C THR A 169 9.36 -5.38 -11.43
N ALA A 170 9.26 -5.05 -10.14
CA ALA A 170 10.29 -5.34 -9.14
C ALA A 170 10.47 -6.85 -8.88
N VAL A 171 9.39 -7.62 -8.90
CA VAL A 171 9.45 -9.09 -8.74
C VAL A 171 10.08 -9.72 -9.98
N CYS A 172 9.68 -9.29 -11.18
CA CYS A 172 10.17 -9.88 -12.41
C CYS A 172 11.61 -9.49 -12.75
N SER A 173 12.06 -8.29 -12.40
CA SER A 173 13.43 -7.83 -12.66
C SER A 173 14.47 -8.67 -11.91
N LYS A 174 14.14 -9.10 -10.69
CA LYS A 174 14.99 -9.99 -9.87
C LYS A 174 15.14 -11.39 -10.47
N ILE A 175 14.04 -11.96 -10.95
CA ILE A 175 14.03 -13.31 -11.55
C ILE A 175 14.87 -13.35 -12.85
N GLN A 176 14.87 -12.26 -13.62
CA GLN A 176 15.51 -12.22 -14.93
C GLN A 176 16.97 -11.74 -14.91
N GLY A 177 17.43 -11.12 -13.83
CA GLY A 177 18.75 -10.52 -13.72
C GLY A 177 18.87 -9.16 -14.42
N ALA A 178 19.79 -8.33 -13.92
CA ALA A 178 20.03 -6.99 -14.46
C ALA A 178 20.52 -7.07 -15.92
N GLY A 179 19.76 -6.48 -16.86
CA GLY A 179 20.14 -6.37 -18.28
C GLY A 179 19.38 -7.28 -19.25
N ALA A 180 18.46 -8.12 -18.78
CA ALA A 180 17.63 -8.93 -19.66
C ALA A 180 16.75 -8.06 -20.60
N SER A 181 16.67 -8.46 -21.86
CA SER A 181 15.80 -7.81 -22.86
C SER A 181 14.33 -8.04 -22.51
N LEU A 182 13.49 -7.01 -22.67
CA LEU A 182 12.06 -7.07 -22.38
C LEU A 182 11.30 -7.81 -23.49
N THR A 183 11.43 -9.13 -23.48
CA THR A 183 10.70 -10.03 -24.39
C THR A 183 9.18 -9.97 -24.13
N TRP A 184 8.39 -10.41 -25.12
CA TRP A 184 6.94 -10.60 -24.94
C TRP A 184 6.59 -11.44 -23.71
N LYS A 185 7.32 -12.55 -23.49
CA LYS A 185 7.09 -13.45 -22.36
C LYS A 185 7.32 -12.75 -21.03
N THR A 186 8.37 -11.94 -20.92
CA THR A 186 8.73 -11.27 -19.67
C THR A 186 7.77 -10.12 -19.36
N ARG A 187 7.25 -9.44 -20.39
CA ARG A 187 6.11 -8.51 -20.26
C ARG A 187 4.87 -9.21 -19.75
N ALA A 188 4.50 -10.35 -20.35
CA ALA A 188 3.30 -11.10 -19.96
C ALA A 188 3.37 -11.57 -18.49
N VAL A 189 4.53 -12.11 -18.06
CA VAL A 189 4.74 -12.54 -16.68
C VAL A 189 4.71 -11.35 -15.71
N SER A 190 5.34 -10.23 -16.07
CA SER A 190 5.31 -9.00 -15.25
C SER A 190 3.90 -8.44 -15.09
N SER A 191 3.14 -8.35 -16.19
CA SER A 191 1.76 -7.86 -16.17
C SER A 191 0.83 -8.81 -15.42
N LEU A 192 1.01 -10.13 -15.54
CA LEU A 192 0.26 -11.10 -14.74
C LEU A 192 0.59 -10.98 -13.24
N THR A 193 1.87 -10.82 -12.90
CA THR A 193 2.31 -10.62 -11.51
C THR A 193 1.72 -9.33 -10.93
N ALA A 194 1.70 -8.26 -11.72
CA ALA A 194 1.06 -7.00 -11.34
C ALA A 194 -0.46 -7.14 -11.20
N GLY A 195 -1.12 -7.90 -12.10
CA GLY A 195 -2.55 -8.21 -11.99
C GLY A 195 -2.87 -8.97 -10.70
N LEU A 196 -2.07 -9.98 -10.35
CA LEU A 196 -2.20 -10.69 -9.07
C LEU A 196 -1.96 -9.77 -7.86
N ALA A 197 -0.96 -8.89 -7.92
CA ALA A 197 -0.69 -7.91 -6.86
C ALA A 197 -1.81 -6.89 -6.70
N PHE A 198 -2.47 -6.51 -7.80
CA PHE A 198 -3.63 -5.63 -7.81
C PHE A 198 -4.86 -6.33 -7.21
N THR A 199 -5.14 -7.56 -7.61
CA THR A 199 -6.22 -8.39 -7.01
C THR A 199 -5.96 -8.76 -5.56
N ALA A 200 -4.70 -8.81 -5.10
CA ALA A 200 -4.42 -9.02 -3.69
C ALA A 200 -4.97 -7.89 -2.80
N TRP A 201 -5.07 -6.67 -3.32
CA TRP A 201 -5.75 -5.57 -2.65
C TRP A 201 -7.29 -5.73 -2.66
N ASP A 202 -7.83 -6.32 -3.73
CA ASP A 202 -9.27 -6.58 -3.85
C ASP A 202 -9.81 -7.53 -2.76
N LEU A 203 -8.94 -8.42 -2.24
CA LEU A 203 -9.24 -9.25 -1.07
C LEU A 203 -9.52 -8.43 0.20
N PHE A 204 -9.12 -7.16 0.26
CA PHE A 204 -9.58 -6.21 1.28
C PHE A 204 -10.80 -5.41 0.81
N LEU A 205 -10.69 -4.83 -0.39
CA LEU A 205 -11.62 -3.84 -0.92
C LEU A 205 -13.04 -4.39 -1.03
N ASP A 206 -13.25 -5.43 -1.82
CA ASP A 206 -14.60 -5.88 -2.14
C ASP A 206 -15.36 -6.39 -0.90
N PRO A 207 -14.77 -7.21 -0.02
CA PRO A 207 -15.43 -7.58 1.23
C PRO A 207 -15.79 -6.39 2.13
N GLN A 208 -14.92 -5.38 2.19
CA GLN A 208 -15.20 -4.14 2.93
C GLN A 208 -16.41 -3.41 2.34
N MET A 209 -16.50 -3.34 1.02
CA MET A 209 -17.56 -2.61 0.32
C MET A 209 -18.90 -3.36 0.40
N VAL A 210 -18.88 -4.70 0.41
CA VAL A 210 -20.06 -5.53 0.76
C VAL A 210 -20.51 -5.26 2.19
N ALA A 211 -19.58 -5.32 3.15
CA ALA A 211 -19.89 -5.09 4.56
C ALA A 211 -20.46 -3.69 4.83
N TRP A 212 -20.08 -2.71 4.02
CA TRP A 212 -20.59 -1.34 4.09
C TRP A 212 -21.81 -1.07 3.21
N GLY A 213 -22.32 -2.09 2.51
CA GLY A 213 -23.49 -1.98 1.65
C GLY A 213 -23.32 -0.94 0.54
N ILE A 214 -22.12 -0.85 -0.02
CA ILE A 214 -21.79 0.07 -1.13
C ILE A 214 -22.14 -0.58 -2.47
N TRP A 215 -21.95 -1.89 -2.58
CA TRP A 215 -22.49 -2.73 -3.64
C TRP A 215 -22.79 -4.13 -3.12
N HIS A 216 -23.58 -4.88 -3.89
CA HIS A 216 -23.94 -6.25 -3.58
C HIS A 216 -23.94 -7.10 -4.85
N TRP A 217 -23.49 -8.35 -4.74
CA TRP A 217 -23.63 -9.34 -5.80
C TRP A 217 -25.03 -9.95 -5.77
N GLU A 218 -25.60 -10.24 -6.94
CA GLU A 218 -26.90 -10.94 -7.06
C GLU A 218 -26.86 -12.31 -6.36
N SER A 219 -25.73 -12.99 -6.52
CA SER A 219 -25.42 -14.25 -5.82
C SER A 219 -24.18 -14.05 -4.95
N PRO A 220 -24.33 -13.86 -3.63
CA PRO A 220 -23.20 -13.69 -2.73
C PRO A 220 -22.22 -14.86 -2.82
N GLY A 221 -20.93 -14.54 -2.93
CA GLY A 221 -19.89 -15.55 -3.03
C GLY A 221 -19.36 -16.06 -1.69
N SER A 222 -18.59 -17.14 -1.74
CA SER A 222 -18.03 -17.81 -0.57
C SER A 222 -16.96 -17.00 0.17
N TYR A 223 -16.35 -16.02 -0.48
CA TYR A 223 -15.31 -15.18 0.13
C TYR A 223 -15.94 -13.89 0.66
N PHE A 224 -16.43 -13.90 1.90
CA PHE A 224 -17.04 -12.74 2.56
C PHE A 224 -18.12 -12.02 1.72
N GLY A 225 -18.91 -12.79 0.95
CA GLY A 225 -19.95 -12.27 0.05
C GLY A 225 -19.49 -11.97 -1.38
N VAL A 226 -18.20 -12.10 -1.67
CA VAL A 226 -17.60 -11.84 -3.00
C VAL A 226 -17.41 -13.16 -3.77
N PRO A 227 -17.93 -13.28 -5.00
CA PRO A 227 -17.73 -14.45 -5.86
C PRO A 227 -16.27 -14.61 -6.32
N ILE A 228 -15.80 -15.86 -6.44
CA ILE A 228 -14.42 -16.14 -6.88
C ILE A 228 -14.15 -15.62 -8.30
N ILE A 229 -15.18 -15.61 -9.15
CA ILE A 229 -15.08 -15.07 -10.52
C ILE A 229 -14.69 -13.58 -10.53
N ASN A 230 -15.05 -12.82 -9.49
CA ASN A 230 -14.63 -11.43 -9.34
C ASN A 230 -13.10 -11.29 -9.37
N PHE A 231 -12.41 -12.03 -8.51
CA PHE A 231 -10.95 -11.99 -8.42
C PHE A 231 -10.30 -12.41 -9.74
N ALA A 232 -10.86 -13.42 -10.44
CA ALA A 232 -10.38 -13.80 -11.77
C ALA A 232 -10.55 -12.67 -12.79
N GLY A 233 -11.65 -11.92 -12.71
CA GLY A 233 -11.89 -10.72 -13.52
C GLY A 233 -10.89 -9.60 -13.23
N TRP A 234 -10.62 -9.32 -11.94
CA TRP A 234 -9.61 -8.34 -11.53
C TRP A 234 -8.23 -8.70 -12.08
N ILE A 235 -7.80 -9.97 -11.97
CA ILE A 235 -6.52 -10.44 -12.51
C ILE A 235 -6.48 -10.24 -14.02
N LEU A 236 -7.53 -10.69 -14.73
CA LEU A 236 -7.61 -10.64 -16.18
C LEU A 236 -7.53 -9.19 -16.69
N VAL A 237 -8.39 -8.31 -16.19
CA VAL A 237 -8.47 -6.92 -16.65
C VAL A 237 -7.17 -6.19 -16.33
N ALA A 238 -6.66 -6.29 -15.09
CA ALA A 238 -5.43 -5.61 -14.72
C ALA A 238 -4.22 -6.13 -15.53
N ALA A 239 -4.11 -7.45 -15.73
CA ALA A 239 -3.04 -8.02 -16.54
C ALA A 239 -3.11 -7.56 -17.99
N VAL A 240 -4.29 -7.56 -18.62
CA VAL A 240 -4.46 -7.12 -20.01
C VAL A 240 -4.13 -5.63 -20.17
N VAL A 241 -4.63 -4.79 -19.27
CA VAL A 241 -4.38 -3.34 -19.29
C VAL A 241 -2.88 -3.05 -19.15
N LEU A 242 -2.23 -3.63 -18.13
CA LEU A 242 -0.79 -3.41 -17.90
C LEU A 242 0.07 -4.04 -18.99
N PHE A 243 -0.38 -5.14 -19.58
CA PHE A 243 0.33 -5.76 -20.69
C PHE A 243 0.36 -4.85 -21.91
N GLY A 244 -0.79 -4.28 -22.29
CA GLY A 244 -0.87 -3.28 -23.35
C GLY A 244 -0.01 -2.05 -23.04
N LEU A 245 -0.16 -1.47 -21.84
CA LEU A 245 0.59 -0.29 -21.41
C LEU A 245 2.10 -0.52 -21.36
N SER A 246 2.56 -1.74 -21.04
CA SER A 246 3.99 -2.05 -21.05
C SER A 246 4.61 -1.84 -22.42
N HIS A 247 3.89 -2.05 -23.52
CA HIS A 247 4.41 -1.84 -24.87
C HIS A 247 4.62 -0.36 -25.20
N LEU A 248 3.93 0.53 -24.48
CA LEU A 248 3.95 1.98 -24.70
C LEU A 248 4.88 2.71 -23.72
N ILE A 249 5.09 2.13 -22.54
CA ILE A 249 5.83 2.74 -21.44
C ILE A 249 6.90 1.74 -20.97
N ASP A 250 8.15 2.18 -20.93
CA ASP A 250 9.22 1.39 -20.33
C ASP A 250 9.01 1.30 -18.81
N ALA A 251 8.76 0.10 -18.32
CA ALA A 251 8.55 -0.16 -16.89
C ALA A 251 9.77 0.24 -16.04
N LYS A 252 10.97 0.32 -16.62
CA LYS A 252 12.18 0.83 -15.94
C LYS A 252 12.13 2.32 -15.62
N ALA A 253 11.28 3.07 -16.31
CA ALA A 253 11.11 4.49 -16.05
C ALA A 253 10.19 4.78 -14.85
N LEU A 254 9.48 3.77 -14.34
CA LEU A 254 8.60 3.94 -13.20
C LEU A 254 9.40 4.27 -11.92
N PRO A 255 8.88 5.14 -11.04
CA PRO A 255 9.47 5.36 -9.72
C PRO A 255 9.14 4.19 -8.78
N ILE A 256 9.87 3.08 -8.95
CA ILE A 256 9.53 1.78 -8.37
C ILE A 256 9.44 1.88 -6.85
N GLU A 257 10.45 2.39 -6.17
CA GLU A 257 10.56 2.44 -4.71
C GLU A 257 9.43 3.28 -4.10
N ALA A 258 9.13 4.45 -4.68
CA ALA A 258 8.04 5.29 -4.21
C ALA A 258 6.67 4.61 -4.39
N LEU A 259 6.45 3.93 -5.53
CA LEU A 259 5.23 3.18 -5.80
C LEU A 259 5.10 1.94 -4.90
N LEU A 260 6.21 1.26 -4.59
CA LEU A 260 6.24 0.16 -3.61
C LEU A 260 5.94 0.67 -2.20
N VAL A 261 6.39 1.87 -1.82
CA VAL A 261 5.99 2.50 -0.55
C VAL A 261 4.48 2.72 -0.52
N VAL A 262 3.86 3.24 -1.59
CA VAL A 262 2.40 3.39 -1.67
C VAL A 262 1.71 2.05 -1.50
N TYR A 263 2.12 1.01 -2.23
CA TYR A 263 1.57 -0.35 -2.11
C TYR A 263 1.69 -0.90 -0.68
N THR A 264 2.86 -0.72 -0.05
CA THR A 264 3.15 -1.19 1.31
C THR A 264 2.31 -0.45 2.35
N VAL A 265 2.11 0.87 2.18
CA VAL A 265 1.25 1.67 3.05
C VAL A 265 -0.21 1.23 2.92
N VAL A 266 -0.72 1.00 1.69
CA VAL A 266 -2.07 0.46 1.47
C VAL A 266 -2.23 -0.87 2.20
N TRP A 267 -1.24 -1.78 2.07
CA TRP A 267 -1.24 -3.06 2.77
C TRP A 267 -1.33 -2.91 4.30
N ILE A 268 -0.46 -2.09 4.90
CA ILE A 268 -0.43 -1.89 6.35
C ILE A 268 -1.74 -1.27 6.84
N LEU A 269 -2.19 -0.19 6.20
CA LEU A 269 -3.36 0.56 6.66
C LEU A 269 -4.67 -0.22 6.48
N ASN A 270 -4.84 -0.99 5.40
CA ASN A 270 -6.00 -1.87 5.26
C ASN A 270 -5.99 -2.99 6.30
N SER A 271 -4.83 -3.60 6.54
CA SER A 271 -4.70 -4.67 7.55
C SER A 271 -5.08 -4.17 8.94
N VAL A 272 -4.53 -3.03 9.35
CA VAL A 272 -4.80 -2.40 10.64
C VAL A 272 -6.23 -1.90 10.74
N GLY A 273 -6.71 -1.17 9.73
CA GLY A 273 -8.06 -0.59 9.72
C GLY A 273 -9.14 -1.67 9.78
N LEU A 274 -9.08 -2.65 8.87
CA LEU A 274 -10.10 -3.71 8.79
C LEU A 274 -10.04 -4.64 9.99
N GLY A 275 -8.84 -4.99 10.46
CA GLY A 275 -8.65 -5.93 11.56
C GLY A 275 -8.96 -5.34 12.93
N LEU A 276 -8.49 -4.12 13.21
CA LEU A 276 -8.57 -3.53 14.55
C LEU A 276 -9.73 -2.55 14.73
N TYR A 277 -10.19 -1.89 13.66
CA TYR A 277 -11.21 -0.84 13.77
C TYR A 277 -12.57 -1.24 13.24
N PHE A 278 -12.63 -2.00 12.15
CA PHE A 278 -13.90 -2.34 11.48
C PHE A 278 -14.40 -3.76 11.78
N GLY A 279 -13.69 -4.54 12.60
CA GLY A 279 -14.13 -5.88 13.03
C GLY A 279 -14.11 -6.93 11.92
N LEU A 280 -13.49 -6.65 10.77
CA LEU A 280 -13.38 -7.52 9.62
C LEU A 280 -12.09 -8.35 9.69
N PHE A 281 -11.91 -9.11 10.78
CA PHE A 281 -10.66 -9.84 11.04
C PHE A 281 -10.31 -10.86 9.96
N GLY A 282 -11.29 -11.63 9.47
CA GLY A 282 -11.07 -12.63 8.43
C GLY A 282 -10.61 -12.01 7.09
N VAL A 283 -11.23 -10.90 6.70
CA VAL A 283 -10.84 -10.09 5.53
C VAL A 283 -9.43 -9.54 5.73
N SER A 284 -9.17 -8.96 6.91
CA SER A 284 -7.87 -8.40 7.27
C SER A 284 -6.75 -9.44 7.18
N ALA A 285 -6.96 -10.63 7.75
CA ALA A 285 -5.96 -11.71 7.73
C ALA A 285 -5.68 -12.21 6.30
N ALA A 286 -6.73 -12.43 5.50
CA ALA A 286 -6.59 -12.89 4.13
C ALA A 286 -5.85 -11.87 3.25
N GLY A 287 -6.26 -10.60 3.30
CA GLY A 287 -5.57 -9.54 2.56
C GLY A 287 -4.14 -9.28 3.07
N PHE A 288 -3.90 -9.39 4.39
CA PHE A 288 -2.57 -9.22 4.98
C PHE A 288 -1.60 -10.23 4.41
N VAL A 289 -2.00 -11.50 4.34
CA VAL A 289 -1.19 -12.56 3.73
C VAL A 289 -1.02 -12.32 2.24
N ALA A 290 -2.11 -12.04 1.51
CA ALA A 290 -2.08 -11.91 0.06
C ALA A 290 -1.18 -10.75 -0.41
N MET A 291 -1.42 -9.52 0.05
CA MET A 291 -0.56 -8.38 -0.30
C MET A 291 0.82 -8.49 0.35
N GLY A 292 0.91 -9.08 1.54
CA GLY A 292 2.18 -9.24 2.27
C GLY A 292 3.19 -10.10 1.53
N VAL A 293 2.74 -11.15 0.83
CA VAL A 293 3.60 -11.94 -0.07
C VAL A 293 4.21 -11.06 -1.15
N PHE A 294 3.41 -10.23 -1.81
CA PHE A 294 3.89 -9.32 -2.85
C PHE A 294 4.83 -8.24 -2.31
N VAL A 295 4.53 -7.67 -1.14
CA VAL A 295 5.43 -6.74 -0.43
C VAL A 295 6.78 -7.43 -0.15
N ALA A 296 6.76 -8.64 0.40
CA ALA A 296 7.97 -9.39 0.72
C ALA A 296 8.80 -9.72 -0.55
N LEU A 297 8.15 -10.15 -1.63
CA LEU A 297 8.83 -10.43 -2.91
C LEU A 297 9.38 -9.15 -3.55
N ALA A 298 8.63 -8.05 -3.52
CA ALA A 298 9.03 -6.78 -4.11
C ALA A 298 10.19 -6.11 -3.36
N TRP A 299 10.24 -6.22 -2.03
CA TRP A 299 11.34 -5.67 -1.22
C TRP A 299 12.49 -6.64 -0.93
N GLY A 300 12.27 -7.95 -1.08
CA GLY A 300 13.28 -8.97 -0.78
C GLY A 300 14.56 -8.76 -1.58
N HIS A 301 15.72 -8.74 -0.93
CA HIS A 301 17.00 -8.58 -1.63
C HIS A 301 17.37 -9.86 -2.41
N ASP A 302 18.01 -9.69 -3.57
CA ASP A 302 18.67 -10.81 -4.25
C ASP A 302 19.74 -11.37 -3.32
N THR A 303 19.52 -12.57 -2.81
CA THR A 303 20.52 -13.34 -2.04
C THR A 303 21.72 -13.78 -2.90
N ALA A 304 21.79 -13.35 -4.16
CA ALA A 304 22.68 -13.88 -5.18
C ALA A 304 23.76 -12.89 -5.68
N SER A 305 24.00 -11.77 -5.00
CA SER A 305 25.19 -10.93 -5.29
C SER A 305 25.99 -10.65 -4.02
N PRO A 306 27.17 -11.26 -3.83
CA PRO A 306 28.14 -10.73 -2.88
C PRO A 306 28.61 -9.37 -3.41
N ARG A 307 28.42 -8.33 -2.59
CA ARG A 307 29.04 -7.01 -2.77
C ARG A 307 30.55 -7.11 -2.59
#